data_AF-A0AAE9GG87-F1
#
_entry.id   AF-A0AAE9GG87-F1
#
_cell.length_a   1.000
_cell.length_b   1.000
_cell.length_c   1.000
_cell.angle_alpha   90.00
_cell.angle_beta   90.00
_cell.angle_gamma   90.00
#
_symmetry.space_group_name_H-M   'P 1'
#
loop_
_entity.id
_entity.type
_entity.pdbx_description
1 polymer ?
#
loop_
_entity_poly.entity_id
_entity_poly.type
_entity_poly.pdbx_seq_one_letter_code
_entity_poly.pdbx_strand_id
1 'polypeptide(L)'
;MNHHLTFKDGSSDKFWNIEVSGNSFTVTYGKTGTSGTSQTKTFDNEEKCLKEAQKLLSEKLKKGYIQKEENTTKPENPKLEKENYKNSIENKNHQSSKELHKEQNNISVPQTEEKIKLSPQKMIKPAESHSQKVDLKAQEQNPKILPSENSTEFNKISLYYQGEGSDKVYHVNIDPAGEGYVVHFAFGRRGSSLQAGTKTSKPVSYEAAQKIMRQLVHSKMAKGYTEVESGTPYLHSTKEERISGIHCQLLNPIDDDELSTYIENDQYGAQEKLDGNRMMIRKIGDNVEGINRKGLIIAISQILHDYSLGFSEDFILDGEVIGDVFYPFDIFSKDGNDIQHLPYQERYTILESILKNTDPIFRIVKLITSTKDKKLLLEELREKQKEGIVFKDLNAPYKAGRPASKGSQIKFKFYETATVSVEEVNLKRSVSMRLYNGNDWVSVGNVTIPVNFEMPKENDIIEVRYLYAYRGGSLYQPTFLGVRTDMDENDCDLKQLKYKNAQ
;
A
#
# COMPACT_ATOMS: atom_id res chain seq x y z
N MET A 1 -19.06 35.92 -25.28
CA MET A 1 -18.98 34.57 -25.90
C MET A 1 -20.01 33.67 -25.23
N ASN A 2 -20.81 32.90 -25.96
CA ASN A 2 -21.77 31.94 -25.39
C ASN A 2 -21.76 30.64 -26.22
N HIS A 3 -21.65 29.46 -25.58
CA HIS A 3 -21.69 28.16 -26.25
C HIS A 3 -22.42 27.09 -25.41
N HIS A 4 -23.53 26.58 -25.93
CA HIS A 4 -24.24 25.42 -25.39
C HIS A 4 -23.83 24.13 -26.10
N LEU A 5 -23.37 23.15 -25.32
CA LEU A 5 -22.95 21.83 -25.78
C LEU A 5 -23.79 20.73 -25.12
N THR A 6 -23.99 19.62 -25.83
CA THR A 6 -24.62 18.41 -25.31
C THR A 6 -23.75 17.19 -25.50
N PHE A 7 -23.92 16.17 -24.67
CA PHE A 7 -23.24 14.88 -24.75
C PHE A 7 -24.23 13.76 -24.49
N LYS A 8 -24.34 12.81 -25.42
CA LYS A 8 -25.22 11.64 -25.31
C LYS A 8 -24.44 10.37 -25.63
N ASP A 9 -24.47 9.41 -24.71
CA ASP A 9 -23.88 8.09 -24.85
C ASP A 9 -24.54 7.11 -23.87
N GLY A 10 -25.01 5.96 -24.34
CA GLY A 10 -25.59 4.87 -23.55
C GLY A 10 -26.64 5.29 -22.51
N SER A 11 -26.18 5.53 -21.28
CA SER A 11 -26.98 5.91 -20.11
C SER A 11 -26.90 7.40 -19.73
N SER A 12 -26.08 8.19 -20.43
CA SER A 12 -25.81 9.61 -20.17
C SER A 12 -26.46 10.51 -21.22
N ASP A 13 -27.19 11.52 -20.73
CA ASP A 13 -27.67 12.66 -21.53
C ASP A 13 -27.40 13.94 -20.73
N LYS A 14 -26.41 14.73 -21.15
CA LYS A 14 -25.80 15.81 -20.36
C LYS A 14 -25.66 17.08 -21.20
N PHE A 15 -25.75 18.24 -20.55
CA PHE A 15 -25.46 19.54 -21.16
C PHE A 15 -24.32 20.27 -20.42
N TRP A 16 -23.66 21.18 -21.15
CA TRP A 16 -22.62 22.06 -20.65
C TRP A 16 -22.68 23.39 -21.42
N ASN A 17 -22.78 24.51 -20.71
CA ASN A 17 -22.84 25.86 -21.24
C ASN A 17 -21.66 26.68 -20.72
N ILE A 18 -21.18 27.65 -21.50
CA ILE A 18 -20.24 28.67 -21.03
C ILE A 18 -20.60 30.05 -21.57
N GLU A 19 -20.75 31.02 -20.66
CA GLU A 19 -21.08 32.41 -20.92
C GLU A 19 -19.98 33.33 -20.40
N VAL A 20 -19.33 34.06 -21.31
CA VAL A 20 -18.27 35.03 -20.99
C VAL A 20 -18.85 36.44 -21.05
N SER A 21 -18.69 37.18 -19.94
CA SER A 21 -19.08 38.58 -19.76
C SER A 21 -17.91 39.36 -19.16
N GLY A 22 -17.28 40.21 -19.99
CA GLY A 22 -16.07 40.95 -19.63
C GLY A 22 -14.93 40.05 -19.15
N ASN A 23 -14.33 40.40 -18.01
CA ASN A 23 -13.25 39.63 -17.38
C ASN A 23 -13.73 38.39 -16.60
N SER A 24 -14.98 37.94 -16.77
CA SER A 24 -15.54 36.77 -16.09
C SER A 24 -16.24 35.81 -17.05
N PHE A 25 -16.29 34.53 -16.68
CA PHE A 25 -17.19 33.57 -17.32
C PHE A 25 -17.98 32.75 -16.30
N THR A 26 -19.18 32.33 -16.68
CA THR A 26 -20.00 31.36 -15.94
C THR A 26 -20.13 30.10 -16.77
N VAL A 27 -19.83 28.96 -16.15
CA VAL A 27 -19.99 27.61 -16.72
C VAL A 27 -21.15 26.92 -16.02
N THR A 28 -22.15 26.46 -16.78
CA THR A 28 -23.34 25.77 -16.24
C THR A 28 -23.43 24.37 -16.82
N TYR A 29 -23.63 23.34 -16.00
CA TYR A 29 -23.67 21.94 -16.48
C TYR A 29 -24.63 21.06 -15.70
N GLY A 30 -25.16 20.02 -16.35
CA GLY A 30 -26.13 19.13 -15.72
C GLY A 30 -26.60 17.98 -16.60
N LYS A 31 -27.63 17.26 -16.14
CA LYS A 31 -28.38 16.32 -16.98
C LYS A 31 -29.33 17.13 -17.87
N THR A 32 -29.45 16.76 -19.14
CA THR A 32 -30.36 17.46 -20.08
C THR A 32 -31.79 17.49 -19.53
N GLY A 33 -32.42 18.66 -19.54
CA GLY A 33 -33.75 18.89 -18.93
C GLY A 33 -33.73 19.26 -17.43
N THR A 34 -32.56 19.51 -16.83
CA THR A 34 -32.43 20.06 -15.47
C THR A 34 -31.83 21.48 -15.52
N SER A 35 -32.03 22.28 -14.46
CA SER A 35 -31.42 23.62 -14.33
C SER A 35 -29.89 23.60 -14.27
N GLY A 36 -29.29 22.44 -13.97
CA GLY A 36 -27.85 22.27 -13.85
C GLY A 36 -27.23 22.92 -12.60
N THR A 37 -25.92 23.09 -12.63
CA THR A 37 -25.11 23.74 -11.61
C THR A 37 -24.17 24.72 -12.29
N SER A 38 -24.15 25.97 -11.82
CA SER A 38 -23.32 27.06 -12.35
C SER A 38 -22.08 27.31 -11.50
N GLN A 39 -20.98 27.67 -12.13
CA GLN A 39 -19.74 28.14 -11.51
C GLN A 39 -19.20 29.35 -12.27
N THR A 40 -19.02 30.48 -11.58
CA THR A 40 -18.44 31.70 -12.16
C THR A 40 -16.97 31.82 -11.79
N LYS A 41 -16.13 32.23 -12.75
CA LYS A 41 -14.70 32.50 -12.55
C LYS A 41 -14.34 33.84 -13.18
N THR A 42 -13.66 34.68 -12.40
CA THR A 42 -13.21 36.02 -12.80
C THR A 42 -11.69 36.03 -12.95
N PHE A 43 -11.18 36.89 -13.83
CA PHE A 43 -9.78 37.01 -14.23
C PHE A 43 -9.35 38.48 -14.21
N ASP A 44 -8.04 38.74 -14.23
CA ASP A 44 -7.49 40.10 -14.20
C ASP A 44 -7.89 40.94 -15.42
N ASN A 45 -8.14 40.30 -16.57
CA ASN A 45 -8.60 40.94 -17.80
C ASN A 45 -9.44 40.01 -18.70
N GLU A 46 -10.11 40.60 -19.69
CA GLU A 46 -11.00 39.91 -20.63
C GLU A 46 -10.24 38.94 -21.56
N GLU A 47 -9.00 39.27 -21.96
CA GLU A 47 -8.20 38.41 -22.86
C GLU A 47 -7.84 37.06 -22.20
N LYS A 48 -7.39 37.08 -20.93
CA LYS A 48 -7.16 35.86 -20.13
C LYS A 48 -8.45 35.06 -19.97
N CYS A 49 -9.57 35.74 -19.71
CA CYS A 49 -10.88 35.13 -19.55
C CYS A 49 -11.33 34.39 -20.82
N LEU A 50 -11.28 35.06 -21.97
CA LEU A 50 -11.62 34.50 -23.28
C LEU A 50 -10.71 33.32 -23.65
N LYS A 51 -9.40 33.42 -23.40
CA LYS A 51 -8.43 32.36 -23.71
C LYS A 51 -8.68 31.07 -22.90
N GLU A 52 -8.97 31.19 -21.61
CA GLU A 52 -9.32 30.02 -20.78
C GLU A 52 -10.72 29.48 -21.11
N ALA A 53 -11.69 30.35 -21.46
CA ALA A 53 -13.02 29.91 -21.94
C ALA A 53 -12.94 29.12 -23.26
N GLN A 54 -12.15 29.58 -24.24
CA GLN A 54 -11.91 28.89 -25.50
C GLN A 54 -11.20 27.54 -25.29
N LYS A 55 -10.23 27.47 -24.37
CA LYS A 55 -9.58 26.22 -23.98
C LYS A 55 -10.60 25.22 -23.41
N LEU A 56 -11.44 25.64 -22.46
CA LEU A 56 -12.49 24.78 -21.88
C LEU A 56 -13.49 24.28 -22.93
N LEU A 57 -13.91 25.15 -23.86
CA LEU A 57 -14.72 24.76 -25.01
C LEU A 57 -14.00 23.68 -25.85
N SER A 58 -12.73 23.90 -26.21
CA SER A 58 -11.95 22.95 -27.02
C SER A 58 -11.77 21.59 -26.32
N GLU A 59 -11.64 21.56 -24.99
CA GLU A 59 -11.59 20.33 -24.20
C GLU A 59 -12.90 19.56 -24.23
N LYS A 60 -14.04 20.26 -24.22
CA LYS A 60 -15.36 19.63 -24.25
C LYS A 60 -15.64 19.02 -25.63
N LEU A 61 -15.35 19.73 -26.71
CA LEU A 61 -15.45 19.22 -28.07
C LEU A 61 -14.56 17.98 -28.26
N LYS A 62 -13.31 18.00 -27.76
CA LYS A 62 -12.42 16.81 -27.75
C LYS A 62 -12.94 15.64 -26.91
N LYS A 63 -13.80 15.89 -25.93
CA LYS A 63 -14.46 14.88 -25.08
C LYS A 63 -15.82 14.43 -25.66
N GLY A 64 -16.05 14.64 -26.95
CA GLY A 64 -17.25 14.18 -27.67
C GLY A 64 -18.51 15.01 -27.42
N TYR A 65 -18.42 16.17 -26.76
CA TYR A 65 -19.56 17.07 -26.66
C TYR A 65 -19.81 17.73 -28.02
N ILE A 66 -21.06 17.71 -28.47
CA ILE A 66 -21.53 18.34 -29.71
C ILE A 66 -22.18 19.68 -29.39
N GLN A 67 -21.73 20.74 -30.08
CA GLN A 67 -22.38 22.05 -30.02
C GLN A 67 -23.76 21.96 -30.66
N LYS A 68 -24.75 22.57 -30.02
CA LYS A 68 -26.12 22.59 -30.52
C LYS A 68 -26.38 23.95 -31.16
N GLU A 69 -26.48 24.00 -32.49
CA GLU A 69 -26.84 25.22 -33.21
C GLU A 69 -28.34 25.51 -33.03
N GLU A 70 -28.66 26.69 -32.51
CA GLU A 70 -30.02 27.21 -32.55
C GLU A 70 -30.24 27.96 -33.86
N ASN A 71 -31.24 27.54 -34.63
CA ASN A 71 -31.59 28.16 -35.91
C ASN A 71 -32.20 29.55 -35.68
N THR A 72 -31.35 30.57 -35.64
CA THR A 72 -31.73 31.95 -35.98
C THR A 72 -31.31 32.27 -37.43
N THR A 73 -32.10 33.08 -38.12
CA THR A 73 -32.10 33.17 -39.59
C THR A 73 -30.90 33.90 -40.20
N LYS A 74 -30.60 33.56 -41.46
CA LYS A 74 -29.85 34.34 -42.48
C LYS A 74 -30.15 35.85 -42.42
N PRO A 75 -29.26 36.75 -42.89
CA PRO A 75 -28.28 36.58 -44.00
C PRO A 75 -26.81 36.94 -43.62
N GLU A 76 -25.77 36.92 -44.46
CA GLU A 76 -25.56 36.50 -45.86
C GLU A 76 -24.11 35.94 -46.05
N ASN A 77 -23.67 35.66 -47.28
CA ASN A 77 -22.36 35.09 -47.66
C ASN A 77 -21.86 35.84 -48.95
N PRO A 78 -20.62 35.73 -49.50
CA PRO A 78 -19.58 34.72 -49.20
C PRO A 78 -18.08 35.12 -49.36
N LYS A 79 -17.19 34.11 -49.17
CA LYS A 79 -15.78 34.01 -49.65
C LYS A 79 -14.74 34.92 -48.95
N LEU A 80 -13.44 34.62 -48.91
CA LEU A 80 -12.65 33.44 -49.31
C LEU A 80 -12.00 32.81 -48.02
N GLU A 81 -11.03 31.89 -47.94
CA GLU A 81 -10.28 31.11 -48.95
C GLU A 81 -9.73 29.75 -48.38
N LYS A 82 -9.27 28.91 -49.31
CA LYS A 82 -8.24 27.85 -49.25
C LYS A 82 -6.90 28.35 -48.60
N GLU A 83 -5.87 27.57 -48.25
CA GLU A 83 -5.51 26.13 -48.31
C GLU A 83 -4.45 25.85 -47.17
N ASN A 84 -3.49 24.90 -47.11
CA ASN A 84 -2.96 23.85 -48.00
C ASN A 84 -2.26 22.70 -47.21
N TYR A 85 -1.64 21.76 -47.95
CA TYR A 85 -0.62 20.77 -47.56
C TYR A 85 -0.95 19.72 -46.48
N LYS A 86 -1.55 18.62 -46.95
CA LYS A 86 -1.01 17.27 -46.72
C LYS A 86 -1.03 16.48 -48.03
N ASN A 87 0.09 15.84 -48.39
CA ASN A 87 0.15 14.75 -49.38
C ASN A 87 1.50 14.01 -49.30
N SER A 88 1.61 12.87 -50.01
CA SER A 88 2.62 11.79 -49.83
C SER A 88 2.43 11.01 -48.52
N ILE A 89 2.44 9.67 -48.46
CA ILE A 89 2.50 8.57 -49.46
C ILE A 89 1.54 7.48 -48.89
N GLU A 90 0.54 6.97 -49.62
CA GLU A 90 0.58 5.85 -50.58
C GLU A 90 1.08 4.49 -49.99
N ASN A 91 0.47 3.31 -50.23
CA ASN A 91 -0.80 2.94 -50.90
C ASN A 91 -1.14 1.43 -50.65
N LYS A 92 -2.31 0.94 -51.13
CA LYS A 92 -2.75 -0.50 -51.24
C LYS A 92 -3.17 -1.18 -49.91
N ASN A 93 -4.15 -2.11 -49.86
CA ASN A 93 -5.00 -2.71 -50.91
C ASN A 93 -6.38 -3.22 -50.39
N HIS A 94 -7.35 -3.34 -51.31
CA HIS A 94 -8.39 -4.39 -51.54
C HIS A 94 -8.75 -5.47 -50.46
N GLN A 95 -9.98 -6.05 -50.38
CA GLN A 95 -11.26 -5.94 -51.14
C GLN A 95 -12.43 -6.65 -50.38
N SER A 96 -13.68 -6.52 -50.88
CA SER A 96 -14.86 -7.45 -50.87
C SER A 96 -14.89 -8.72 -49.94
N SER A 97 -16.01 -9.22 -49.37
CA SER A 97 -17.37 -9.37 -49.94
C SER A 97 -18.50 -9.72 -48.90
N LYS A 98 -19.71 -9.21 -49.16
CA LYS A 98 -21.05 -9.87 -49.20
C LYS A 98 -21.44 -11.13 -48.37
N GLU A 99 -22.62 -11.02 -47.73
CA GLU A 99 -23.80 -11.95 -47.79
C GLU A 99 -23.75 -13.31 -47.01
N LEU A 100 -24.85 -13.94 -46.52
CA LEU A 100 -26.30 -13.65 -46.55
C LEU A 100 -27.09 -14.29 -45.34
N HIS A 101 -28.42 -14.09 -45.34
CA HIS A 101 -29.50 -14.69 -44.52
C HIS A 101 -29.63 -16.24 -44.62
N LYS A 102 -30.49 -17.01 -43.91
CA LYS A 102 -31.50 -16.89 -42.79
C LYS A 102 -31.88 -18.33 -42.37
N GLU A 103 -32.55 -18.56 -41.23
CA GLU A 103 -33.94 -19.11 -41.19
C GLU A 103 -34.52 -19.30 -39.76
N GLN A 104 -35.83 -19.61 -39.71
CA GLN A 104 -36.68 -19.87 -38.54
C GLN A 104 -37.41 -21.21 -38.82
N ASN A 105 -37.99 -21.96 -37.86
CA ASN A 105 -39.16 -21.56 -37.08
C ASN A 105 -39.51 -22.52 -35.91
N ASN A 106 -40.50 -22.12 -35.11
CA ASN A 106 -41.00 -22.77 -33.87
C ASN A 106 -41.84 -24.05 -34.08
N ILE A 107 -42.20 -24.74 -32.97
CA ILE A 107 -43.58 -25.18 -32.66
C ILE A 107 -43.78 -25.52 -31.15
N SER A 108 -44.90 -25.03 -30.55
CA SER A 108 -45.61 -25.36 -29.26
C SER A 108 -44.86 -25.80 -27.97
N VAL A 109 -45.01 -25.20 -26.76
CA VAL A 109 -46.21 -24.94 -25.86
C VAL A 109 -46.64 -26.18 -25.03
N PRO A 110 -47.08 -26.11 -23.73
CA PRO A 110 -47.42 -24.97 -22.85
C PRO A 110 -46.70 -24.91 -21.46
N GLN A 111 -47.07 -23.92 -20.63
CA GLN A 111 -46.81 -23.83 -19.18
C GLN A 111 -48.12 -24.01 -18.37
N THR A 112 -48.03 -24.23 -17.05
CA THR A 112 -49.08 -23.89 -16.06
C THR A 112 -48.46 -23.27 -14.80
N GLU A 113 -49.17 -22.34 -14.16
CA GLU A 113 -48.78 -21.69 -12.90
C GLU A 113 -49.47 -22.35 -11.69
N GLU A 114 -48.94 -22.15 -10.48
CA GLU A 114 -49.80 -21.74 -9.36
C GLU A 114 -49.06 -20.92 -8.30
N LYS A 115 -49.80 -20.15 -7.49
CA LYS A 115 -49.29 -19.22 -6.47
C LYS A 115 -50.00 -19.44 -5.14
N ILE A 116 -49.28 -19.51 -4.03
CA ILE A 116 -49.87 -19.43 -2.68
C ILE A 116 -49.14 -18.37 -1.84
N LYS A 117 -49.92 -17.48 -1.19
CA LYS A 117 -49.49 -16.56 -0.13
C LYS A 117 -49.78 -17.19 1.24
N LEU A 118 -49.06 -16.80 2.28
CA LEU A 118 -49.62 -16.69 3.65
C LEU A 118 -48.78 -15.74 4.53
N SER A 119 -49.30 -15.38 5.71
CA SER A 119 -48.83 -14.26 6.54
C SER A 119 -48.78 -14.65 8.04
N PRO A 120 -47.97 -13.98 8.88
CA PRO A 120 -47.66 -14.46 10.24
C PRO A 120 -48.68 -14.03 11.32
N GLN A 121 -48.85 -14.87 12.35
CA GLN A 121 -49.60 -14.56 13.59
C GLN A 121 -48.89 -15.10 14.86
N LYS A 122 -49.51 -14.94 16.04
CA LYS A 122 -48.86 -14.82 17.37
C LYS A 122 -48.83 -16.10 18.25
N MET A 123 -47.74 -16.19 19.04
CA MET A 123 -47.62 -16.51 20.50
C MET A 123 -48.29 -17.75 21.13
N ILE A 124 -47.56 -18.41 22.06
CA ILE A 124 -47.92 -18.62 23.49
C ILE A 124 -46.70 -19.20 24.28
N LYS A 125 -46.67 -19.08 25.62
CA LYS A 125 -45.68 -19.65 26.59
C LYS A 125 -46.37 -20.62 27.59
N PRO A 126 -45.62 -21.45 28.35
CA PRO A 126 -45.12 -21.12 29.72
C PRO A 126 -43.59 -21.40 29.81
N ALA A 127 -42.83 -21.42 30.93
CA ALA A 127 -42.85 -20.94 32.34
C ALA A 127 -41.36 -20.54 32.64
N GLU A 128 -40.90 -19.75 33.62
CA GLU A 128 -41.24 -19.36 35.02
C GLU A 128 -40.48 -20.09 36.17
N SER A 129 -39.46 -19.40 36.68
CA SER A 129 -39.19 -19.14 38.12
C SER A 129 -38.48 -17.77 38.19
N HIS A 130 -39.05 -16.78 38.89
CA HIS A 130 -38.67 -16.33 40.25
C HIS A 130 -37.15 -16.04 40.44
N SER A 131 -36.70 -14.90 41.00
CA SER A 131 -37.33 -13.62 41.43
C SER A 131 -36.18 -12.62 41.79
N GLN A 132 -36.32 -11.32 42.12
CA GLN A 132 -37.47 -10.44 42.42
C GLN A 132 -37.35 -9.09 41.63
N LYS A 133 -37.21 -7.94 42.30
CA LYS A 133 -36.96 -6.57 41.81
C LYS A 133 -36.31 -5.72 42.90
N VAL A 134 -35.58 -4.65 42.54
CA VAL A 134 -35.71 -3.33 43.19
C VAL A 134 -35.66 -2.25 42.10
N ASP A 135 -36.66 -1.39 42.05
CA ASP A 135 -36.70 -0.19 41.19
C ASP A 135 -36.15 1.03 41.95
N LEU A 136 -35.49 1.98 41.26
CA LEU A 136 -35.69 3.43 41.44
C LEU A 136 -34.94 4.25 40.39
N LYS A 137 -35.51 5.40 40.00
CA LYS A 137 -34.90 6.41 39.12
C LYS A 137 -34.59 7.68 39.92
N ALA A 138 -33.45 8.32 39.63
CA ALA A 138 -33.21 9.75 39.85
C ALA A 138 -32.17 10.24 38.81
N GLN A 139 -32.11 11.56 38.59
CA GLN A 139 -31.29 12.21 37.56
C GLN A 139 -30.02 12.86 38.13
N GLU A 140 -29.07 13.14 37.23
CA GLU A 140 -28.17 14.31 37.25
C GLU A 140 -27.36 14.60 38.53
N GLN A 141 -26.06 14.30 38.49
CA GLN A 141 -25.04 15.30 38.12
C GLN A 141 -23.66 14.66 37.95
N ASN A 142 -22.81 15.28 37.10
CA ASN A 142 -21.40 14.92 36.91
C ASN A 142 -20.55 15.94 37.69
N PRO A 143 -19.56 15.48 38.47
CA PRO A 143 -18.21 15.94 38.13
C PRO A 143 -17.15 14.82 38.10
N LYS A 144 -16.15 15.04 37.23
CA LYS A 144 -14.93 14.27 37.05
C LYS A 144 -14.35 13.69 38.35
N ILE A 145 -14.16 12.38 38.38
CA ILE A 145 -13.21 11.69 39.26
C ILE A 145 -12.15 11.02 38.38
N LEU A 146 -10.87 11.13 38.75
CA LEU A 146 -9.74 10.58 37.98
C LEU A 146 -9.70 9.05 38.08
N PRO A 147 -9.17 8.34 37.05
CA PRO A 147 -8.77 6.94 37.19
C PRO A 147 -7.74 6.76 38.31
N SER A 148 -7.82 5.63 39.02
CA SER A 148 -7.05 5.36 40.24
C SER A 148 -5.61 4.90 39.99
N GLU A 149 -4.82 4.91 41.06
CA GLU A 149 -3.34 4.90 41.06
C GLU A 149 -2.68 3.57 40.62
N ASN A 150 -3.45 2.53 40.31
CA ASN A 150 -2.95 1.22 39.80
C ASN A 150 -2.64 1.21 38.29
N SER A 151 -2.36 2.37 37.69
CA SER A 151 -2.07 2.53 36.26
C SER A 151 -0.62 2.94 35.96
N THR A 152 0.22 3.06 36.99
CA THR A 152 1.55 3.68 36.91
C THR A 152 2.67 2.76 36.42
N GLU A 153 2.65 1.45 36.72
CA GLU A 153 3.73 0.53 36.31
C GLU A 153 3.85 0.36 34.79
N PHE A 154 2.72 0.33 34.05
CA PHE A 154 2.73 0.19 32.58
C PHE A 154 3.10 1.48 31.82
N ASN A 155 3.44 2.57 32.51
CA ASN A 155 3.78 3.85 31.91
C ASN A 155 5.27 4.21 31.99
N LYS A 156 6.14 3.29 32.46
CA LYS A 156 7.59 3.49 32.48
C LYS A 156 8.34 2.19 32.26
N ILE A 157 9.13 2.12 31.18
CA ILE A 157 9.98 0.98 30.84
C ILE A 157 11.45 1.43 30.90
N SER A 158 12.29 0.62 31.55
CA SER A 158 13.73 0.88 31.69
C SER A 158 14.51 -0.24 31.02
N LEU A 159 15.39 0.11 30.09
CA LEU A 159 16.15 -0.83 29.28
C LEU A 159 17.65 -0.65 29.50
N TYR A 160 18.36 -1.76 29.68
CA TYR A 160 19.77 -1.81 30.03
C TYR A 160 20.57 -2.48 28.93
N TYR A 161 21.76 -1.96 28.63
CA TYR A 161 22.71 -2.54 27.68
C TYR A 161 24.09 -2.58 28.31
N GLN A 162 24.70 -3.77 28.36
CA GLN A 162 26.03 -3.98 28.91
C GLN A 162 26.86 -4.81 27.93
N GLY A 163 27.84 -4.17 27.26
CA GLY A 163 28.63 -4.77 26.20
C GLY A 163 29.60 -3.79 25.55
N GLU A 164 30.64 -4.26 24.86
CA GLU A 164 31.63 -3.40 24.17
C GLU A 164 32.24 -2.29 25.08
N GLY A 165 32.49 -2.59 26.36
CA GLY A 165 32.97 -1.61 27.36
C GLY A 165 31.96 -0.50 27.72
N SER A 166 30.76 -0.54 27.14
CA SER A 166 29.64 0.34 27.42
C SER A 166 28.69 -0.28 28.43
N ASP A 167 28.34 0.50 29.44
CA ASP A 167 27.19 0.25 30.31
C ASP A 167 26.19 1.40 30.11
N LYS A 168 25.03 1.11 29.55
CA LYS A 168 24.07 2.12 29.06
C LYS A 168 22.66 1.81 29.56
N VAL A 169 21.91 2.87 29.86
CA VAL A 169 20.48 2.79 30.20
C VAL A 169 19.66 3.63 29.22
N TYR A 170 18.44 3.18 28.95
CA TYR A 170 17.45 3.82 28.10
C TYR A 170 16.06 3.70 28.74
N HIS A 171 15.57 4.78 29.33
CA HIS A 171 14.21 4.85 29.86
C HIS A 171 13.24 5.38 28.80
N VAL A 172 12.00 4.90 28.82
CA VAL A 172 10.85 5.48 28.13
C VAL A 172 9.72 5.62 29.16
N ASN A 173 9.01 6.74 29.14
CA ASN A 173 7.87 6.97 30.02
C ASN A 173 6.74 7.75 29.32
N ILE A 174 5.51 7.51 29.76
CA ILE A 174 4.29 8.13 29.25
C ILE A 174 3.74 9.05 30.34
N ASP A 175 3.94 10.36 30.16
CA ASP A 175 3.53 11.36 31.14
C ASP A 175 2.26 12.09 30.66
N PRO A 176 1.29 12.41 31.53
CA PRO A 176 0.10 13.19 31.16
C PRO A 176 0.48 14.67 30.90
N ALA A 177 -0.07 15.25 29.83
CA ALA A 177 0.15 16.63 29.44
C ALA A 177 -1.12 17.23 28.78
N GLY A 178 -1.72 18.23 29.43
CA GLY A 178 -2.99 18.81 28.98
C GLY A 178 -4.12 17.77 29.01
N GLU A 179 -4.80 17.58 27.87
CA GLU A 179 -5.86 16.56 27.71
C GLU A 179 -5.35 15.24 27.07
N GLY A 180 -4.03 15.05 26.97
CA GLY A 180 -3.42 13.86 26.39
C GLY A 180 -2.15 13.41 27.12
N TYR A 181 -1.32 12.63 26.44
CA TYR A 181 -0.09 12.03 26.98
C TYR A 181 1.11 12.31 26.07
N VAL A 182 2.29 12.46 26.65
CA VAL A 182 3.56 12.67 25.94
C VAL A 182 4.52 11.52 26.24
N VAL A 183 5.17 10.99 25.20
CA VAL A 183 6.18 9.94 25.35
C VAL A 183 7.55 10.58 25.52
N HIS A 184 8.06 10.52 26.73
CA HIS A 184 9.42 10.93 27.10
C HIS A 184 10.40 9.77 26.95
N PHE A 185 11.67 10.08 26.73
CA PHE A 185 12.76 9.11 26.77
C PHE A 185 14.02 9.75 27.34
N ALA A 186 14.86 8.96 28.02
CA ALA A 186 16.15 9.39 28.55
C ALA A 186 17.21 8.31 28.37
N PHE A 187 18.43 8.68 27.98
CA PHE A 187 19.49 7.73 27.67
C PHE A 187 20.90 8.21 28.01
N GLY A 188 21.80 7.30 28.33
CA GLY A 188 23.18 7.62 28.68
C GLY A 188 23.92 6.43 29.26
N ARG A 189 25.10 6.69 29.85
CA ARG A 189 25.84 5.68 30.62
C ARG A 189 25.12 5.43 31.95
N ARG A 190 24.97 4.16 32.37
CA ARG A 190 24.35 3.84 33.68
C ARG A 190 25.19 4.48 34.80
N GLY A 191 24.52 5.10 35.78
CA GLY A 191 25.17 5.88 36.84
C GLY A 191 25.76 7.23 36.41
N SER A 192 25.39 7.76 35.24
CA SER A 192 25.79 9.10 34.76
C SER A 192 24.57 9.95 34.38
N SER A 193 24.76 11.26 34.19
CA SER A 193 23.71 12.16 33.69
C SER A 193 23.19 11.68 32.33
N LEU A 194 21.86 11.58 32.19
CA LEU A 194 21.21 11.09 30.98
C LEU A 194 20.76 12.25 30.08
N GLN A 195 20.87 12.07 28.76
CA GLN A 195 20.28 12.95 27.76
C GLN A 195 18.79 12.59 27.60
N ALA A 196 17.90 13.55 27.82
CA ALA A 196 16.45 13.36 27.75
C ALA A 196 15.81 14.10 26.57
N GLY A 197 14.65 13.62 26.13
CA GLY A 197 13.85 14.26 25.08
C GLY A 197 12.42 13.69 25.01
N THR A 198 11.62 14.22 24.10
CA THR A 198 10.26 13.74 23.81
C THR A 198 10.19 13.13 22.41
N LYS A 199 9.31 12.13 22.23
CA LYS A 199 9.00 11.53 20.92
C LYS A 199 7.65 11.96 20.35
N THR A 200 6.89 12.73 21.11
CA THR A 200 5.64 13.35 20.69
C THR A 200 5.73 14.87 20.92
N SER A 201 5.67 15.66 19.84
CA SER A 201 5.76 17.13 19.88
C SER A 201 4.48 17.82 20.37
N LYS A 202 3.39 17.07 20.49
CA LYS A 202 2.11 17.43 21.12
C LYS A 202 1.61 16.24 21.94
N PRO A 203 0.73 16.44 22.93
CA PRO A 203 0.05 15.33 23.60
C PRO A 203 -0.79 14.50 22.62
N VAL A 204 -0.78 13.18 22.78
CA VAL A 204 -1.53 12.20 21.97
C VAL A 204 -2.49 11.40 22.86
N SER A 205 -3.34 10.54 22.27
CA SER A 205 -4.15 9.60 23.04
C SER A 205 -3.27 8.57 23.76
N TYR A 206 -3.78 8.02 24.87
CA TYR A 206 -3.06 7.02 25.66
C TYR A 206 -2.65 5.79 24.83
N GLU A 207 -3.54 5.30 23.97
CA GLU A 207 -3.28 4.18 23.06
C GLU A 207 -2.15 4.51 22.05
N ALA A 208 -2.13 5.73 21.52
CA ALA A 208 -1.06 6.19 20.62
C ALA A 208 0.28 6.30 21.37
N ALA A 209 0.28 6.81 22.61
CA ALA A 209 1.47 6.85 23.45
C ALA A 209 2.01 5.44 23.75
N GLN A 210 1.13 4.48 24.10
CA GLN A 210 1.50 3.07 24.29
C GLN A 210 2.00 2.39 23.01
N LYS A 211 1.51 2.77 21.83
CA LYS A 211 2.04 2.28 20.55
C LYS A 211 3.44 2.81 20.27
N ILE A 212 3.67 4.11 20.49
CA ILE A 212 4.98 4.76 20.34
C ILE A 212 5.99 4.18 21.34
N MET A 213 5.60 4.00 22.61
CA MET A 213 6.45 3.37 23.63
C MET A 213 6.88 1.96 23.21
N ARG A 214 5.95 1.10 22.78
CA ARG A 214 6.27 -0.26 22.29
C ARG A 214 7.22 -0.24 21.10
N GLN A 215 7.05 0.68 20.15
CA GLN A 215 7.97 0.84 19.02
C GLN A 215 9.38 1.26 19.46
N LEU A 216 9.49 2.17 20.43
CA LEU A 216 10.78 2.60 20.99
C LEU A 216 11.49 1.46 21.73
N VAL A 217 10.76 0.71 22.56
CA VAL A 217 11.26 -0.45 23.31
C VAL A 217 11.76 -1.53 22.36
N HIS A 218 10.94 -1.94 21.40
CA HIS A 218 11.32 -2.93 20.37
C HIS A 218 12.56 -2.48 19.57
N SER A 219 12.65 -1.20 19.18
CA SER A 219 13.83 -0.63 18.48
C SER A 219 15.12 -0.66 19.31
N LYS A 220 15.02 -0.77 20.64
CA LYS A 220 16.14 -0.85 21.58
C LYS A 220 16.49 -2.29 21.93
N MET A 221 15.49 -3.17 22.09
CA MET A 221 15.71 -4.61 22.23
C MET A 221 16.40 -5.20 20.98
N ALA A 222 15.99 -4.78 19.78
CA ALA A 222 16.69 -5.10 18.53
C ALA A 222 18.16 -4.60 18.46
N LYS A 223 18.57 -3.73 19.38
CA LYS A 223 19.94 -3.21 19.56
C LYS A 223 20.63 -3.79 20.80
N GLY A 224 20.09 -4.87 21.37
CA GLY A 224 20.68 -5.62 22.49
C GLY A 224 20.39 -5.05 23.88
N TYR A 225 19.38 -4.19 24.04
CA TYR A 225 18.95 -3.73 25.36
C TYR A 225 17.91 -4.71 25.97
N THR A 226 17.91 -4.89 27.29
CA THR A 226 17.00 -5.79 28.04
C THR A 226 16.29 -5.07 29.18
N GLU A 227 15.13 -5.54 29.62
CA GLU A 227 14.37 -4.95 30.74
C GLU A 227 14.93 -5.32 32.13
N VAL A 228 15.86 -6.28 32.20
CA VAL A 228 16.40 -6.79 33.47
C VAL A 228 17.56 -5.92 33.97
N GLU A 229 17.40 -5.32 35.15
CA GLU A 229 18.33 -4.34 35.73
C GLU A 229 19.74 -4.90 36.04
N SER A 230 19.86 -6.22 36.26
CA SER A 230 21.17 -6.89 36.39
C SER A 230 22.05 -6.70 35.15
N GLY A 231 21.47 -6.31 34.01
CA GLY A 231 22.20 -6.09 32.77
C GLY A 231 22.86 -7.35 32.22
N THR A 232 22.49 -8.53 32.73
CA THR A 232 23.11 -9.80 32.37
C THR A 232 22.95 -10.00 30.87
N PRO A 233 24.05 -10.06 30.10
CA PRO A 233 23.94 -10.48 28.73
C PRO A 233 23.45 -11.93 28.73
N TYR A 234 22.48 -12.25 27.89
CA TYR A 234 22.68 -13.45 27.09
C TYR A 234 24.03 -13.25 26.42
N LEU A 235 24.99 -14.13 26.75
CA LEU A 235 26.43 -13.97 26.50
C LEU A 235 26.67 -13.12 25.25
N HIS A 236 27.38 -12.01 25.39
CA HIS A 236 27.75 -11.11 24.29
C HIS A 236 28.76 -11.85 23.40
N SER A 237 28.21 -12.82 22.68
CA SER A 237 28.86 -13.60 21.66
C SER A 237 29.36 -12.59 20.64
N THR A 238 30.63 -12.72 20.27
CA THR A 238 31.28 -11.69 19.45
C THR A 238 30.57 -11.56 18.11
N LYS A 239 30.94 -10.55 17.32
CA LYS A 239 30.32 -10.33 16.01
C LYS A 239 30.43 -11.58 15.12
N GLU A 240 31.48 -12.37 15.31
CA GLU A 240 31.73 -13.69 14.73
C GLU A 240 30.72 -14.74 15.21
N GLU A 241 30.51 -14.88 16.53
CA GLU A 241 29.56 -15.83 17.12
C GLU A 241 28.09 -15.51 16.81
N ARG A 242 27.78 -14.28 16.38
CA ARG A 242 26.45 -13.90 15.85
C ARG A 242 26.24 -14.24 14.37
N ILE A 243 27.26 -14.71 13.65
CA ILE A 243 27.13 -15.17 12.26
C ILE A 243 26.50 -16.56 12.28
N SER A 244 25.30 -16.69 11.71
CA SER A 244 24.57 -17.97 11.74
C SER A 244 25.14 -19.04 10.80
N GLY A 245 26.09 -18.66 9.94
CA GLY A 245 26.58 -19.44 8.79
C GLY A 245 25.64 -19.41 7.57
N ILE A 246 24.46 -18.79 7.69
CA ILE A 246 23.36 -18.92 6.73
C ILE A 246 23.12 -17.58 6.02
N HIS A 247 22.86 -17.64 4.71
CA HIS A 247 22.75 -16.47 3.85
C HIS A 247 21.53 -16.58 2.92
N CYS A 248 20.60 -15.63 3.02
CA CYS A 248 19.38 -15.62 2.21
C CYS A 248 19.69 -15.45 0.70
N GLN A 249 18.96 -16.15 -0.15
CA GLN A 249 18.86 -15.87 -1.58
C GLN A 249 18.13 -14.54 -1.81
N LEU A 250 18.69 -13.68 -2.66
CA LEU A 250 18.23 -12.31 -2.88
C LEU A 250 17.81 -12.10 -4.34
N LEU A 251 16.55 -11.69 -4.53
CA LEU A 251 15.89 -11.64 -5.82
C LEU A 251 16.25 -10.37 -6.61
N ASN A 252 16.56 -10.51 -7.90
CA ASN A 252 16.64 -9.41 -8.86
C ASN A 252 15.23 -9.00 -9.33
N PRO A 253 14.99 -7.69 -9.58
CA PRO A 253 13.72 -7.24 -10.15
C PRO A 253 13.64 -7.56 -11.65
N ILE A 254 12.42 -7.64 -12.17
CA ILE A 254 12.08 -7.52 -13.60
C ILE A 254 11.09 -6.36 -13.80
N ASP A 255 10.82 -5.98 -15.04
CA ASP A 255 9.81 -4.99 -15.45
C ASP A 255 8.54 -5.65 -16.03
N ASP A 256 7.57 -4.83 -16.47
CA ASP A 256 6.33 -5.30 -17.10
C ASP A 256 6.56 -5.95 -18.48
N ASP A 257 7.62 -5.57 -19.21
CA ASP A 257 7.94 -6.11 -20.54
C ASP A 257 8.46 -7.57 -20.42
N GLU A 258 9.21 -7.87 -19.36
CA GLU A 258 9.63 -9.22 -18.98
C GLU A 258 8.52 -10.10 -18.37
N LEU A 259 7.48 -9.51 -17.77
CA LEU A 259 6.52 -10.19 -16.89
C LEU A 259 5.79 -11.39 -17.53
N SER A 260 5.36 -11.25 -18.79
CA SER A 260 4.69 -12.32 -19.54
C SER A 260 5.53 -13.60 -19.62
N THR A 261 6.84 -13.46 -19.79
CA THR A 261 7.80 -14.56 -19.93
C THR A 261 7.77 -15.54 -18.75
N TYR A 262 7.51 -15.06 -17.53
CA TYR A 262 7.48 -15.90 -16.31
C TYR A 262 6.05 -16.29 -15.90
N ILE A 263 5.07 -15.46 -16.26
CA ILE A 263 3.64 -15.82 -16.16
C ILE A 263 3.31 -17.02 -17.06
N GLU A 264 3.88 -17.10 -18.27
CA GLU A 264 3.52 -18.10 -19.29
C GLU A 264 4.51 -19.27 -19.42
N ASN A 265 5.60 -19.27 -18.65
CA ASN A 265 6.55 -20.38 -18.59
C ASN A 265 6.29 -21.26 -17.36
N ASP A 266 5.82 -22.48 -17.56
CA ASP A 266 5.49 -23.43 -16.48
C ASP A 266 6.74 -23.98 -15.72
N GLN A 267 7.97 -23.70 -16.17
CA GLN A 267 9.18 -23.90 -15.35
C GLN A 267 9.19 -22.99 -14.11
N TYR A 268 8.48 -21.86 -14.14
CA TYR A 268 8.43 -20.89 -13.05
C TYR A 268 7.11 -20.98 -12.30
N GLY A 269 7.18 -21.34 -11.02
CA GLY A 269 6.07 -21.15 -10.08
C GLY A 269 6.06 -19.72 -9.53
N ALA A 270 4.89 -19.24 -9.12
CA ALA A 270 4.69 -17.90 -8.56
C ALA A 270 4.17 -17.92 -7.12
N GLN A 271 4.53 -16.89 -6.36
CA GLN A 271 4.10 -16.64 -4.97
C GLN A 271 3.81 -15.13 -4.77
N GLU A 272 2.97 -14.77 -3.79
CA GLU A 272 2.83 -13.37 -3.39
C GLU A 272 4.19 -12.80 -2.95
N LYS A 273 4.55 -11.61 -3.43
CA LYS A 273 5.62 -10.86 -2.77
C LYS A 273 5.06 -10.13 -1.55
N LEU A 274 5.28 -10.72 -0.39
CA LEU A 274 4.96 -10.13 0.90
C LEU A 274 5.86 -8.91 1.20
N ASP A 275 5.29 -7.93 1.89
CA ASP A 275 5.96 -6.74 2.44
C ASP A 275 6.02 -6.90 3.96
N GLY A 276 7.23 -6.94 4.53
CA GLY A 276 7.46 -7.38 5.90
C GLY A 276 8.96 -7.44 6.24
N ASN A 277 9.30 -8.28 7.21
CA ASN A 277 10.69 -8.48 7.65
C ASN A 277 11.20 -9.89 7.32
N ARG A 278 12.08 -9.99 6.32
CA ARG A 278 12.77 -11.23 5.95
C ARG A 278 13.54 -11.84 7.12
N MET A 279 13.10 -13.02 7.54
CA MET A 279 13.64 -13.78 8.66
C MET A 279 13.62 -15.26 8.32
N MET A 280 14.66 -15.98 8.73
CA MET A 280 14.61 -17.44 8.83
C MET A 280 14.40 -17.84 10.28
N ILE A 281 13.70 -18.95 10.52
CA ILE A 281 13.60 -19.56 11.85
C ILE A 281 14.38 -20.86 11.83
N ARG A 282 15.39 -20.96 12.69
CA ARG A 282 16.17 -22.18 12.95
C ARG A 282 15.69 -22.79 14.26
N LYS A 283 15.22 -24.04 14.22
CA LYS A 283 14.93 -24.89 15.37
C LYS A 283 15.87 -26.08 15.36
N ILE A 284 16.53 -26.32 16.49
CA ILE A 284 17.32 -27.53 16.76
C ILE A 284 17.03 -27.97 18.21
N GLY A 285 16.27 -29.05 18.38
CA GLY A 285 15.69 -29.45 19.67
C GLY A 285 14.90 -28.30 20.31
N ASP A 286 15.21 -27.99 21.56
CA ASP A 286 14.60 -26.90 22.33
C ASP A 286 15.22 -25.50 22.04
N ASN A 287 16.20 -25.40 21.13
CA ASN A 287 16.80 -24.11 20.74
C ASN A 287 16.11 -23.56 19.49
N VAL A 288 15.44 -22.41 19.63
CA VAL A 288 14.80 -21.68 18.52
C VAL A 288 15.37 -20.27 18.40
N GLU A 289 15.86 -19.92 17.21
CA GLU A 289 16.45 -18.62 16.94
C GLU A 289 16.02 -18.04 15.58
N GLY A 290 16.00 -16.71 15.49
CA GLY A 290 15.77 -15.99 14.25
C GLY A 290 17.08 -15.66 13.56
N ILE A 291 17.10 -15.69 12.24
CA ILE A 291 18.24 -15.22 11.42
C ILE A 291 17.71 -14.16 10.47
N ASN A 292 18.25 -12.94 10.55
CA ASN A 292 17.81 -11.85 9.67
C ASN A 292 18.46 -11.94 8.29
N ARG A 293 17.95 -11.13 7.34
CA ARG A 293 18.45 -10.98 5.96
C ARG A 293 19.98 -10.81 5.78
N LYS A 294 20.74 -10.43 6.82
CA LYS A 294 22.21 -10.30 6.78
C LYS A 294 22.96 -11.58 7.24
N GLY A 295 22.27 -12.67 7.57
CA GLY A 295 22.89 -13.88 8.13
C GLY A 295 23.33 -13.72 9.60
N LEU A 296 22.66 -12.84 10.34
CA LEU A 296 22.94 -12.58 11.75
C LEU A 296 21.81 -13.13 12.63
N ILE A 297 22.20 -13.84 13.69
CA ILE A 297 21.30 -14.35 14.73
C ILE A 297 20.62 -13.17 15.44
N ILE A 298 19.31 -13.27 15.64
CA ILE A 298 18.44 -12.30 16.32
C ILE A 298 17.42 -13.01 17.23
N ALA A 299 16.97 -12.29 18.25
CA ALA A 299 15.79 -12.69 19.01
C ALA A 299 14.53 -12.63 18.13
N ILE A 300 13.55 -13.48 18.45
CA ILE A 300 12.22 -13.55 17.83
C ILE A 300 11.15 -13.22 18.88
N SER A 301 9.90 -12.98 18.47
CA SER A 301 8.83 -12.80 19.46
C SER A 301 8.50 -14.12 20.16
N GLN A 302 8.08 -14.04 21.43
CA GLN A 302 7.76 -15.22 22.25
C GLN A 302 6.71 -16.12 21.58
N ILE A 303 5.75 -15.52 20.86
CA ILE A 303 4.74 -16.24 20.09
C ILE A 303 5.39 -17.12 19.01
N LEU A 304 6.34 -16.58 18.24
CA LEU A 304 7.04 -17.35 17.21
C LEU A 304 8.00 -18.40 17.81
N HIS A 305 8.62 -18.10 18.95
CA HIS A 305 9.47 -19.04 19.69
C HIS A 305 8.67 -20.25 20.17
N ASP A 306 7.62 -20.03 20.95
CA ASP A 306 6.84 -21.09 21.59
C ASP A 306 6.03 -21.90 20.55
N TYR A 307 5.61 -21.25 19.45
CA TYR A 307 4.99 -21.96 18.34
C TYR A 307 5.99 -22.85 17.59
N SER A 308 7.24 -22.43 17.45
CA SER A 308 8.31 -23.25 16.85
C SER A 308 8.65 -24.46 17.72
N LEU A 309 8.70 -24.30 19.05
CA LEU A 309 8.91 -25.41 19.99
C LEU A 309 7.81 -26.49 19.91
N GLY A 310 6.62 -26.13 19.42
CA GLY A 310 5.51 -27.07 19.21
C GLY A 310 5.71 -28.08 18.06
N PHE A 311 6.77 -27.94 17.25
CA PHE A 311 7.07 -28.88 16.16
C PHE A 311 8.02 -29.99 16.62
N SER A 312 7.70 -31.23 16.22
CA SER A 312 8.57 -32.41 16.40
C SER A 312 9.87 -32.32 15.59
N GLU A 313 9.78 -31.75 14.40
CA GLU A 313 10.82 -31.61 13.40
C GLU A 313 11.85 -30.54 13.78
N ASP A 314 13.11 -30.76 13.44
CA ASP A 314 14.13 -29.72 13.44
C ASP A 314 14.28 -29.13 12.03
N PHE A 315 14.44 -27.81 11.92
CA PHE A 315 14.35 -27.13 10.64
C PHE A 315 15.09 -25.80 10.57
N ILE A 316 15.34 -25.36 9.33
CA ILE A 316 15.65 -23.98 9.01
C ILE A 316 14.68 -23.54 7.91
N LEU A 317 13.62 -22.82 8.28
CA LEU A 317 12.62 -22.29 7.34
C LEU A 317 13.00 -20.86 6.92
N ASP A 318 12.78 -20.51 5.65
CA ASP A 318 13.05 -19.18 5.10
C ASP A 318 11.73 -18.47 4.76
N GLY A 319 11.50 -17.28 5.32
CA GLY A 319 10.19 -16.63 5.31
C GLY A 319 10.20 -15.11 5.54
N GLU A 320 9.00 -14.53 5.63
CA GLU A 320 8.78 -13.12 5.96
C GLU A 320 7.93 -13.01 7.24
N VAL A 321 8.25 -12.07 8.14
CA VAL A 321 7.45 -11.79 9.35
C VAL A 321 6.60 -10.54 9.16
N ILE A 322 5.31 -10.64 9.47
CA ILE A 322 4.35 -9.52 9.47
C ILE A 322 3.59 -9.56 10.80
N GLY A 323 3.94 -8.65 11.72
CA GLY A 323 3.48 -8.73 13.11
C GLY A 323 4.04 -10.00 13.78
N ASP A 324 3.19 -10.76 14.44
CA ASP A 324 3.52 -12.05 15.07
C ASP A 324 3.18 -13.27 14.18
N VAL A 325 2.96 -13.06 12.87
CA VAL A 325 2.72 -14.13 11.89
C VAL A 325 3.95 -14.30 11.00
N PHE A 326 4.42 -15.54 10.89
CA PHE A 326 5.53 -15.94 10.03
C PHE A 326 4.99 -16.57 8.74
N TYR A 327 5.57 -16.17 7.62
CA TYR A 327 5.17 -16.60 6.27
C TYR A 327 6.33 -17.28 5.56
N PRO A 328 6.57 -18.58 5.80
CA PRO A 328 7.63 -19.34 5.14
C PRO A 328 7.30 -19.62 3.67
N PHE A 329 8.33 -19.60 2.82
CA PHE A 329 8.23 -19.81 1.38
C PHE A 329 9.34 -20.68 0.79
N ASP A 330 10.34 -21.09 1.57
CA ASP A 330 11.42 -21.99 1.19
C ASP A 330 11.99 -22.66 2.47
N ILE A 331 12.86 -23.67 2.32
CA ILE A 331 13.45 -24.43 3.44
C ILE A 331 14.90 -24.81 3.12
N PHE A 332 15.77 -24.72 4.13
CA PHE A 332 17.20 -25.06 4.03
C PHE A 332 17.50 -26.48 4.49
N SER A 333 16.88 -26.89 5.60
CA SER A 333 17.15 -28.18 6.23
C SER A 333 15.93 -28.75 6.95
N LYS A 334 15.85 -30.08 7.02
CA LYS A 334 14.90 -30.83 7.86
C LYS A 334 15.61 -31.96 8.59
N ASP A 335 15.38 -32.07 9.90
CA ASP A 335 15.91 -33.09 10.81
C ASP A 335 17.44 -33.26 10.68
N GLY A 336 18.16 -32.12 10.65
CA GLY A 336 19.62 -32.04 10.48
C GLY A 336 20.15 -32.17 9.05
N ASN A 337 19.33 -32.57 8.07
CA ASN A 337 19.76 -32.75 6.68
C ASN A 337 19.66 -31.43 5.90
N ASP A 338 20.75 -31.00 5.26
CA ASP A 338 20.70 -29.91 4.26
C ASP A 338 19.97 -30.39 2.99
N ILE A 339 19.04 -29.58 2.51
CA ILE A 339 18.26 -29.82 1.29
C ILE A 339 18.34 -28.64 0.30
N GLN A 340 19.26 -27.69 0.50
CA GLN A 340 19.46 -26.54 -0.41
C GLN A 340 19.77 -26.98 -1.85
N HIS A 341 20.41 -28.14 -2.00
CA HIS A 341 20.78 -28.75 -3.27
C HIS A 341 19.60 -29.33 -4.06
N LEU A 342 18.44 -29.58 -3.43
CA LEU A 342 17.25 -30.10 -4.10
C LEU A 342 16.54 -29.04 -4.95
N PRO A 343 15.84 -29.42 -6.03
CA PRO A 343 14.89 -28.56 -6.75
C PRO A 343 13.92 -27.81 -5.84
N TYR A 344 13.58 -26.56 -6.18
CA TYR A 344 12.68 -25.74 -5.36
C TYR A 344 11.30 -26.39 -5.14
N GLN A 345 10.76 -27.11 -6.13
CA GLN A 345 9.50 -27.85 -5.96
C GLN A 345 9.59 -28.91 -4.85
N GLU A 346 10.71 -29.63 -4.73
CA GLU A 346 10.91 -30.65 -3.70
C GLU A 346 11.08 -30.00 -2.32
N ARG A 347 11.87 -28.93 -2.22
CA ARG A 347 11.98 -28.14 -0.98
C ARG A 347 10.62 -27.61 -0.54
N TYR A 348 9.81 -27.10 -1.47
CA TYR A 348 8.47 -26.60 -1.17
C TYR A 348 7.50 -27.72 -0.74
N THR A 349 7.56 -28.93 -1.33
CA THR A 349 6.81 -30.09 -0.83
C THR A 349 7.28 -30.54 0.57
N ILE A 350 8.57 -30.47 0.87
CA ILE A 350 9.09 -30.74 2.21
C ILE A 350 8.59 -29.68 3.21
N LEU A 351 8.52 -28.42 2.82
CA LEU A 351 7.94 -27.34 3.63
C LEU A 351 6.44 -27.57 3.90
N GLU A 352 5.66 -27.98 2.90
CA GLU A 352 4.26 -28.38 3.05
C GLU A 352 4.09 -29.65 3.91
N SER A 353 5.11 -30.51 4.03
CA SER A 353 5.05 -31.69 4.91
C SER A 353 5.15 -31.34 6.41
N ILE A 354 5.83 -30.23 6.75
CA ILE A 354 5.98 -29.74 8.14
C ILE A 354 4.76 -28.90 8.53
N LEU A 355 4.23 -28.08 7.61
CA LEU A 355 3.27 -27.03 7.92
C LEU A 355 1.83 -27.41 7.58
N LYS A 356 0.92 -27.15 8.53
CA LYS A 356 -0.51 -27.35 8.31
C LYS A 356 -1.06 -26.19 7.48
N ASN A 357 -1.71 -26.46 6.35
CA ASN A 357 -2.24 -25.45 5.42
C ASN A 357 -3.30 -24.47 5.99
N THR A 358 -3.69 -24.60 7.26
CA THR A 358 -4.65 -23.74 7.96
C THR A 358 -4.11 -23.20 9.29
N ASP A 359 -2.80 -23.01 9.38
CA ASP A 359 -2.09 -22.54 10.58
C ASP A 359 -2.32 -21.02 10.83
N PRO A 360 -2.62 -20.59 12.07
CA PRO A 360 -2.80 -19.16 12.37
C PRO A 360 -1.49 -18.38 12.46
N ILE A 361 -0.34 -19.01 12.76
CA ILE A 361 0.96 -18.36 13.03
C ILE A 361 1.98 -18.61 11.90
N PHE A 362 2.07 -19.84 11.37
CA PHE A 362 3.03 -20.25 10.33
C PHE A 362 2.32 -20.44 8.97
N ARG A 363 2.06 -19.33 8.28
CA ARG A 363 1.25 -19.29 7.06
C ARG A 363 2.10 -19.45 5.80
N ILE A 364 2.24 -20.68 5.32
CA ILE A 364 2.99 -20.97 4.09
C ILE A 364 2.52 -20.10 2.91
N VAL A 365 3.46 -19.50 2.18
CA VAL A 365 3.14 -18.70 0.99
C VAL A 365 2.81 -19.64 -0.17
N LYS A 366 1.52 -19.81 -0.46
CA LYS A 366 1.00 -20.71 -1.49
C LYS A 366 1.73 -20.56 -2.83
N LEU A 367 2.33 -21.64 -3.31
CA LEU A 367 2.92 -21.73 -4.65
C LEU A 367 1.83 -21.97 -5.70
N ILE A 368 1.90 -21.23 -6.81
CA ILE A 368 1.01 -21.37 -7.98
C ILE A 368 1.85 -21.67 -9.22
N THR A 369 1.64 -22.84 -9.84
CA THR A 369 2.47 -23.32 -10.96
C THR A 369 1.82 -23.11 -12.33
N SER A 370 0.50 -23.30 -12.48
CA SER A 370 -0.16 -23.23 -13.78
C SER A 370 -0.18 -21.81 -14.35
N THR A 371 0.12 -21.65 -15.64
CA THR A 371 0.03 -20.36 -16.35
C THR A 371 -1.33 -19.66 -16.20
N LYS A 372 -2.45 -20.41 -16.13
CA LYS A 372 -3.79 -19.84 -15.89
C LYS A 372 -3.88 -19.22 -14.49
N ASP A 373 -3.51 -19.99 -13.47
CA ASP A 373 -3.70 -19.57 -12.09
C ASP A 373 -2.65 -18.52 -11.67
N LYS A 374 -1.47 -18.50 -12.31
CA LYS A 374 -0.49 -17.40 -12.20
C LYS A 374 -1.05 -16.07 -12.69
N LYS A 375 -1.88 -16.05 -13.74
CA LYS A 375 -2.60 -14.84 -14.20
C LYS A 375 -3.65 -14.39 -13.19
N LEU A 376 -4.47 -15.31 -12.67
CA LEU A 376 -5.45 -15.02 -11.63
C LEU A 376 -4.79 -14.48 -10.34
N LEU A 377 -3.65 -15.05 -9.92
CA LEU A 377 -2.87 -14.55 -8.79
C LEU A 377 -2.35 -13.12 -9.05
N LEU A 378 -1.82 -12.83 -10.25
CA LEU A 378 -1.34 -11.50 -10.61
C LEU A 378 -2.48 -10.44 -10.55
N GLU A 379 -3.68 -10.80 -10.99
CA GLU A 379 -4.87 -9.95 -10.92
C GLU A 379 -5.32 -9.74 -9.47
N GLU A 380 -5.50 -10.83 -8.69
CA GLU A 380 -5.89 -10.79 -7.27
C GLU A 380 -4.95 -9.93 -6.43
N LEU A 381 -3.63 -10.08 -6.62
CA LEU A 381 -2.63 -9.32 -5.88
C LEU A 381 -2.62 -7.84 -6.27
N ARG A 382 -2.89 -7.51 -7.55
CA ARG A 382 -3.04 -6.12 -8.03
C ARG A 382 -4.30 -5.47 -7.46
N GLU A 383 -5.45 -6.15 -7.48
CA GLU A 383 -6.70 -5.67 -6.86
C GLU A 383 -6.53 -5.43 -5.35
N LYS A 384 -5.88 -6.36 -4.65
CA LYS A 384 -5.58 -6.25 -3.20
C LYS A 384 -4.39 -5.33 -2.89
N GLN A 385 -3.83 -4.65 -3.89
CA GLN A 385 -2.74 -3.66 -3.79
C GLN A 385 -1.51 -4.16 -3.02
N LYS A 386 -1.19 -5.46 -3.17
CA LYS A 386 0.01 -6.08 -2.58
C LYS A 386 1.28 -5.55 -3.24
N GLU A 387 2.45 -5.81 -2.65
CA GLU A 387 3.71 -5.24 -3.15
C GLU A 387 4.11 -5.78 -4.53
N GLY A 388 3.79 -7.04 -4.83
CA GLY A 388 4.11 -7.67 -6.10
C GLY A 388 3.95 -9.18 -6.10
N ILE A 389 4.65 -9.81 -7.04
CA ILE A 389 4.70 -11.26 -7.25
C ILE A 389 6.17 -11.72 -7.37
N VAL A 390 6.47 -12.90 -6.85
CA VAL A 390 7.77 -13.57 -6.95
C VAL A 390 7.62 -14.75 -7.91
N PHE A 391 8.58 -14.92 -8.83
CA PHE A 391 8.70 -16.15 -9.63
C PHE A 391 9.95 -16.93 -9.21
N LYS A 392 9.83 -18.25 -9.15
CA LYS A 392 10.90 -19.19 -8.79
C LYS A 392 10.95 -20.33 -9.80
N ASP A 393 12.15 -20.60 -10.32
CA ASP A 393 12.44 -21.78 -11.14
C ASP A 393 12.26 -23.04 -10.29
N LEU A 394 11.25 -23.85 -10.62
CA LEU A 394 10.84 -25.03 -9.87
C LEU A 394 11.95 -26.08 -9.79
N ASN A 395 12.84 -26.11 -10.78
CA ASN A 395 13.92 -27.09 -10.89
C ASN A 395 15.23 -26.63 -10.22
N ALA A 396 15.30 -25.40 -9.72
CA ALA A 396 16.56 -24.81 -9.27
C ALA A 396 16.89 -25.10 -7.78
N PRO A 397 18.16 -25.41 -7.46
CA PRO A 397 18.65 -25.42 -6.09
C PRO A 397 18.64 -24.01 -5.49
N TYR A 398 18.64 -23.94 -4.17
CA TYR A 398 18.79 -22.69 -3.42
C TYR A 398 20.18 -22.09 -3.70
N LYS A 399 20.24 -20.77 -3.89
CA LYS A 399 21.51 -20.06 -4.13
C LYS A 399 21.56 -18.78 -3.30
N ALA A 400 22.29 -18.85 -2.20
CA ALA A 400 22.54 -17.74 -1.28
C ALA A 400 23.09 -16.48 -1.97
N GLY A 401 22.76 -15.30 -1.42
CA GLY A 401 23.22 -14.01 -1.92
C GLY A 401 22.43 -13.49 -3.14
N ARG A 402 22.95 -12.45 -3.79
CA ARG A 402 22.34 -11.85 -4.99
C ARG A 402 23.07 -12.36 -6.25
N PRO A 403 22.38 -13.02 -7.20
CA PRO A 403 22.96 -13.36 -8.50
C PRO A 403 23.30 -12.10 -9.32
N ALA A 404 24.39 -12.15 -10.07
CA ALA A 404 24.94 -10.99 -10.78
C ALA A 404 24.04 -10.46 -11.92
N SER A 405 23.26 -11.33 -12.57
CA SER A 405 22.22 -10.97 -13.54
C SER A 405 21.12 -12.03 -13.54
N LYS A 406 19.86 -11.60 -13.67
CA LYS A 406 18.63 -12.43 -13.51
C LYS A 406 18.75 -13.40 -12.32
N GLY A 407 18.42 -14.68 -12.47
CA GLY A 407 18.60 -15.70 -11.43
C GLY A 407 17.43 -16.69 -11.33
N SER A 408 17.57 -17.75 -10.53
CA SER A 408 16.52 -18.76 -10.32
C SER A 408 15.32 -18.25 -9.49
N GLN A 409 15.44 -17.07 -8.88
CA GLN A 409 14.31 -16.36 -8.24
C GLN A 409 14.36 -14.88 -8.59
N ILE A 410 13.23 -14.35 -9.05
CA ILE A 410 13.04 -12.96 -9.47
C ILE A 410 11.76 -12.38 -8.86
N LYS A 411 11.63 -11.05 -8.88
CA LYS A 411 10.44 -10.36 -8.37
C LYS A 411 9.94 -9.32 -9.38
N PHE A 412 8.62 -9.24 -9.52
CA PHE A 412 7.95 -8.11 -10.16
C PHE A 412 7.19 -7.35 -9.09
N LYS A 413 7.59 -6.11 -8.81
CA LYS A 413 6.88 -5.19 -7.92
C LYS A 413 5.77 -4.51 -8.72
N PHE A 414 4.60 -4.28 -8.11
CA PHE A 414 3.58 -3.44 -8.73
C PHE A 414 3.85 -1.95 -8.50
N TYR A 415 4.61 -1.62 -7.46
CA TYR A 415 5.04 -0.26 -7.15
C TYR A 415 6.42 -0.21 -6.51
N GLU A 416 7.10 0.90 -6.78
CA GLU A 416 8.26 1.37 -6.03
C GLU A 416 7.81 2.42 -5.00
N THR A 417 8.71 2.84 -4.10
CA THR A 417 8.49 4.01 -3.24
C THR A 417 9.52 5.09 -3.51
N ALA A 418 9.17 6.33 -3.17
CA ALA A 418 10.05 7.47 -3.16
C ALA A 418 9.75 8.35 -1.94
N THR A 419 10.82 8.87 -1.34
CA THR A 419 10.81 9.91 -0.33
C THR A 419 10.85 11.26 -1.06
N VAL A 420 9.77 12.03 -1.02
CA VAL A 420 9.60 13.28 -1.79
C VAL A 420 9.34 14.47 -0.86
N SER A 421 9.74 15.67 -1.26
CA SER A 421 9.41 16.91 -0.54
C SER A 421 8.05 17.43 -1.01
N VAL A 422 7.23 17.94 -0.10
CA VAL A 422 6.02 18.68 -0.46
C VAL A 422 6.40 20.04 -1.05
N GLU A 423 5.87 20.32 -2.24
CA GLU A 423 6.07 21.56 -3.00
C GLU A 423 4.93 22.58 -2.75
N GLU A 424 3.68 22.12 -2.67
CA GLU A 424 2.51 22.97 -2.44
C GLU A 424 1.36 22.16 -1.81
N VAL A 425 0.57 22.78 -0.94
CA VAL A 425 -0.68 22.23 -0.39
C VAL A 425 -1.86 22.73 -1.22
N ASN A 426 -2.54 21.84 -1.95
CA ASN A 426 -3.60 22.24 -2.89
C ASN A 426 -4.93 22.62 -2.18
N LEU A 427 -5.83 23.24 -2.95
CA LEU A 427 -7.24 23.47 -2.59
C LEU A 427 -8.06 22.17 -2.40
N LYS A 428 -7.58 21.03 -2.91
CA LYS A 428 -8.11 19.69 -2.63
C LYS A 428 -7.17 19.00 -1.62
N ARG A 429 -7.61 17.89 -1.02
CA ARG A 429 -6.72 17.03 -0.19
C ARG A 429 -5.68 16.30 -1.06
N SER A 430 -4.75 17.06 -1.62
CA SER A 430 -3.60 16.60 -2.39
C SER A 430 -2.43 17.57 -2.21
N VAL A 431 -1.21 17.08 -2.36
CA VAL A 431 0.01 17.89 -2.36
C VAL A 431 0.72 17.79 -3.69
N SER A 432 1.30 18.89 -4.15
CA SER A 432 2.34 18.90 -5.18
C SER A 432 3.63 18.38 -4.56
N MET A 433 4.43 17.64 -5.32
CA MET A 433 5.62 16.93 -4.84
C MET A 433 6.84 17.33 -5.67
N ARG A 434 8.01 17.44 -5.05
CA ARG A 434 9.28 17.73 -5.73
C ARG A 434 10.42 16.80 -5.27
N LEU A 435 11.38 16.58 -6.17
CA LEU A 435 12.62 15.83 -5.95
C LEU A 435 13.82 16.63 -6.50
N TYR A 436 14.96 16.57 -5.82
CA TYR A 436 16.17 17.32 -6.16
C TYR A 436 17.02 16.55 -7.18
N ASN A 437 17.42 17.18 -8.28
CA ASN A 437 18.18 16.51 -9.35
C ASN A 437 19.71 16.58 -9.17
N GLY A 438 20.21 17.35 -8.19
CA GLY A 438 21.63 17.66 -7.96
C GLY A 438 22.00 19.12 -8.23
N ASN A 439 21.17 19.83 -8.99
CA ASN A 439 21.23 21.28 -9.21
C ASN A 439 19.95 21.97 -8.71
N ASP A 440 18.79 21.47 -9.17
CA ASP A 440 17.48 22.10 -9.04
C ASP A 440 16.41 21.14 -8.50
N TRP A 441 15.35 21.71 -7.93
CA TRP A 441 14.12 20.98 -7.62
C TRP A 441 13.29 20.73 -8.88
N VAL A 442 12.85 19.48 -9.06
CA VAL A 442 11.98 19.04 -10.16
C VAL A 442 10.63 18.64 -9.57
N SER A 443 9.55 19.29 -10.00
CA SER A 443 8.19 18.87 -9.64
C SER A 443 7.88 17.50 -10.26
N VAL A 444 7.40 16.56 -9.44
CA VAL A 444 7.11 15.17 -9.81
C VAL A 444 5.62 14.84 -9.75
N GLY A 445 4.77 15.88 -9.79
CA GLY A 445 3.32 15.75 -9.90
C GLY A 445 2.61 15.91 -8.57
N ASN A 446 1.45 15.26 -8.42
CA ASN A 446 0.53 15.46 -7.30
C ASN A 446 0.09 14.12 -6.69
N VAL A 447 -0.04 14.05 -5.36
CA VAL A 447 -0.57 12.88 -4.64
C VAL A 447 -1.74 13.25 -3.76
N THR A 448 -2.79 12.42 -3.75
CA THR A 448 -3.97 12.58 -2.89
C THR A 448 -3.64 12.16 -1.45
N ILE A 449 -4.04 12.98 -0.47
CA ILE A 449 -3.89 12.70 0.96
C ILE A 449 -5.20 12.08 1.51
N PRO A 450 -5.21 10.79 1.88
CA PRO A 450 -6.43 10.12 2.37
C PRO A 450 -6.99 10.78 3.63
N VAL A 451 -8.29 10.61 3.89
CA VAL A 451 -9.01 11.32 4.98
C VAL A 451 -8.54 10.93 6.39
N ASN A 452 -7.91 9.76 6.55
CA ASN A 452 -7.40 9.24 7.81
C ASN A 452 -5.95 9.69 8.14
N PHE A 453 -5.39 10.62 7.38
CA PHE A 453 -4.10 11.26 7.67
C PHE A 453 -4.29 12.77 7.90
N GLU A 454 -3.39 13.39 8.66
CA GLU A 454 -3.28 14.85 8.68
C GLU A 454 -2.78 15.35 7.31
N MET A 455 -3.03 16.62 6.99
CA MET A 455 -2.55 17.23 5.75
C MET A 455 -1.08 17.64 5.93
N PRO A 456 -0.13 17.14 5.11
CA PRO A 456 1.25 17.61 5.13
C PRO A 456 1.32 19.10 4.78
N LYS A 457 2.37 19.76 5.27
CA LYS A 457 2.72 21.15 4.99
C LYS A 457 3.72 21.24 3.85
N GLU A 458 3.89 22.45 3.33
CA GLU A 458 5.00 22.79 2.45
C GLU A 458 6.35 22.45 3.10
N ASN A 459 7.23 21.81 2.34
CA ASN A 459 8.55 21.31 2.78
C ASN A 459 8.51 20.17 3.84
N ASP A 460 7.34 19.60 4.17
CA ASP A 460 7.31 18.29 4.86
C ASP A 460 7.86 17.20 3.91
N ILE A 461 8.67 16.28 4.44
CA ILE A 461 9.15 15.11 3.71
C ILE A 461 8.12 13.97 3.84
N ILE A 462 7.75 13.34 2.73
CA ILE A 462 6.69 12.33 2.68
C ILE A 462 7.13 11.10 1.88
N GLU A 463 6.64 9.92 2.28
CA GLU A 463 6.82 8.69 1.51
C GLU A 463 5.59 8.47 0.60
N VAL A 464 5.84 8.22 -0.68
CA VAL A 464 4.81 7.84 -1.66
C VAL A 464 5.20 6.56 -2.37
N ARG A 465 4.24 5.68 -2.64
CA ARG A 465 4.41 4.60 -3.63
C ARG A 465 3.95 5.07 -5.00
N TYR A 466 4.58 4.61 -6.07
CA TYR A 466 4.23 4.94 -7.46
C TYR A 466 4.53 3.73 -8.37
N LEU A 467 3.86 3.65 -9.53
CA LEU A 467 4.05 2.51 -10.44
C LEU A 467 5.34 2.67 -11.26
N TYR A 468 5.53 3.83 -11.87
CA TYR A 468 6.73 4.23 -12.60
C TYR A 468 6.81 5.76 -12.74
N ALA A 469 7.98 6.31 -13.03
CA ALA A 469 8.18 7.72 -13.33
C ALA A 469 8.30 7.98 -14.84
N TYR A 470 7.87 9.16 -15.30
CA TYR A 470 8.14 9.62 -16.67
C TYR A 470 9.51 10.32 -16.75
N ARG A 471 10.18 10.23 -17.91
CA ARG A 471 11.37 11.05 -18.19
C ARG A 471 10.94 12.52 -18.20
N GLY A 472 11.40 13.27 -17.19
CA GLY A 472 10.86 14.59 -16.83
C GLY A 472 10.44 14.72 -15.36
N GLY A 473 10.30 13.60 -14.63
CA GLY A 473 10.13 13.56 -13.17
C GLY A 473 8.79 12.99 -12.69
N SER A 474 7.69 13.30 -13.38
CA SER A 474 6.32 12.99 -12.93
C SER A 474 6.08 11.52 -12.57
N LEU A 475 5.51 11.27 -11.38
CA LEU A 475 5.14 9.93 -10.92
C LEU A 475 3.79 9.48 -11.50
N TYR A 476 3.69 8.24 -11.94
CA TYR A 476 2.44 7.62 -12.39
C TYR A 476 1.72 6.91 -11.24
N GLN A 477 0.46 7.30 -11.02
CA GLN A 477 -0.43 6.84 -9.94
C GLN A 477 0.22 6.82 -8.53
N PRO A 478 0.75 7.96 -8.04
CA PRO A 478 1.29 8.03 -6.69
C PRO A 478 0.19 7.79 -5.62
N THR A 479 0.53 7.05 -4.57
CA THR A 479 -0.28 6.90 -3.34
C THR A 479 0.55 7.35 -2.14
N PHE A 480 -0.03 8.19 -1.28
CA PHE A 480 0.58 8.62 -0.03
C PHE A 480 0.69 7.47 0.98
N LEU A 481 1.86 7.30 1.61
CA LEU A 481 2.10 6.32 2.66
C LEU A 481 2.24 6.96 4.05
N GLY A 482 2.85 8.15 4.15
CA GLY A 482 2.98 8.88 5.42
C GLY A 482 4.01 10.02 5.35
N VAL A 483 4.08 10.82 6.43
CA VAL A 483 5.13 11.83 6.64
C VAL A 483 6.37 11.17 7.25
N ARG A 484 7.55 11.47 6.71
CA ARG A 484 8.86 10.96 7.17
C ARG A 484 9.56 12.01 8.02
N THR A 485 9.33 11.95 9.34
CA THR A 485 10.01 12.81 10.33
C THR A 485 11.41 12.32 10.70
N ASP A 486 11.87 11.26 10.03
CA ASP A 486 13.15 10.58 10.18
C ASP A 486 14.10 10.78 8.97
N MET A 487 13.71 11.64 8.02
CA MET A 487 14.41 11.94 6.77
C MET A 487 14.41 13.46 6.50
N ASP A 488 15.29 13.92 5.62
CA ASP A 488 15.40 15.34 5.24
C ASP A 488 15.49 15.56 3.72
N GLU A 489 15.68 16.81 3.26
CA GLU A 489 15.70 17.14 1.83
C GLU A 489 16.80 16.41 1.03
N ASN A 490 17.87 15.91 1.68
CA ASN A 490 18.92 15.13 1.01
C ASN A 490 18.43 13.73 0.59
N ASP A 491 17.41 13.18 1.27
CA ASP A 491 16.77 11.90 0.91
C ASP A 491 15.88 12.03 -0.35
N CYS A 492 15.55 13.26 -0.76
CA CYS A 492 14.72 13.57 -1.91
C CYS A 492 15.48 13.60 -3.25
N ASP A 493 16.50 12.75 -3.44
CA ASP A 493 17.26 12.66 -4.70
C ASP A 493 16.42 12.03 -5.84
N LEU A 494 16.28 12.72 -6.97
CA LEU A 494 15.58 12.26 -8.17
C LEU A 494 16.12 10.92 -8.72
N LYS A 495 17.38 10.56 -8.42
CA LYS A 495 18.00 9.27 -8.79
C LYS A 495 17.29 8.05 -8.20
N GLN A 496 16.44 8.21 -7.17
CA GLN A 496 15.64 7.11 -6.62
C GLN A 496 14.51 6.65 -7.55
N LEU A 497 14.17 7.43 -8.58
CA LEU A 497 13.04 7.12 -9.46
C LEU A 497 13.34 6.00 -10.47
N LYS A 498 12.48 4.98 -10.49
CA LYS A 498 12.40 4.04 -11.62
C LYS A 498 11.55 4.63 -12.73
N TYR A 499 12.22 5.02 -13.80
CA TYR A 499 11.56 5.50 -15.02
C TYR A 499 10.92 4.35 -15.78
N LYS A 500 9.80 4.62 -16.45
CA LYS A 500 9.22 3.72 -17.45
C LYS A 500 10.25 3.46 -18.56
N ASN A 501 10.33 2.21 -19.02
CA ASN A 501 11.04 1.85 -20.24
C ASN A 501 10.51 2.69 -21.42
N ALA A 502 11.42 3.06 -22.33
CA ALA A 502 11.04 3.62 -23.62
C ALA A 502 10.72 2.45 -24.57
N GLN A 503 9.57 2.54 -25.24
CA GLN A 503 9.20 1.68 -26.37
C GLN A 503 9.75 2.28 -27.68
#